data_AF-A0A1R1L608-F1
#
_entry.id   AF-A0A1R1L608-F1
#
_cell.length_a   1.000
_cell.length_b   1.000
_cell.length_c   1.000
_cell.angle_alpha   90.00
_cell.angle_beta   90.00
_cell.angle_gamma   90.00
#
_symmetry.space_group_name_H-M   'P 1'
#
loop_
_entity.id
_entity.type
_entity.pdbx_description
1 polymer ?
#
loop_
_entity_poly.entity_id
_entity_poly.type
_entity_poly.pdbx_seq_one_letter_code
_entity_poly.pdbx_strand_id
1 'polypeptide(L)' 'AKEYGIGAETLRNWVNKHRREHAGEEPELSEPERQELARLRKEIRELKMEQEFLKKAAAFFAKESR' A
#
# COMPACT_ATOMS: atom_id res chain seq x y z
N ALA A 1 -4.74 -15.05 -0.77
CA ALA A 1 -4.92 -15.86 -2.01
C ALA A 1 -4.08 -17.13 -1.94
N LYS A 2 -2.75 -17.03 -2.04
CA LYS A 2 -1.85 -18.20 -1.92
C LYS A 2 -1.98 -18.95 -0.60
N GLU A 3 -2.13 -18.23 0.51
CA GLU A 3 -2.23 -18.80 1.87
C GLU A 3 -3.49 -19.66 2.11
N TYR A 4 -4.55 -19.44 1.32
CA TYR A 4 -5.81 -20.18 1.41
C TYR A 4 -6.07 -21.08 0.19
N GLY A 5 -5.08 -21.23 -0.72
CA GLY A 5 -5.25 -22.02 -1.95
C GLY A 5 -6.25 -21.44 -2.96
N ILE A 6 -6.72 -20.20 -2.78
CA ILE A 6 -7.70 -19.56 -3.65
C ILE A 6 -6.98 -18.82 -4.77
N GLY A 7 -7.41 -19.06 -6.01
CA GLY A 7 -6.93 -18.35 -7.20
C GLY A 7 -7.14 -16.84 -7.08
N ALA A 8 -6.16 -16.05 -7.53
CA ALA A 8 -6.19 -14.59 -7.43
C ALA A 8 -7.42 -13.98 -8.12
N GLU A 9 -7.84 -14.56 -9.24
CA GLU A 9 -9.04 -14.12 -9.97
C GLU A 9 -10.34 -14.45 -9.23
N THR A 10 -10.44 -15.64 -8.65
CA THR A 10 -11.58 -16.04 -7.81
C THR A 10 -11.74 -15.10 -6.61
N LEU A 11 -10.62 -14.81 -5.91
CA LEU A 11 -10.64 -13.87 -4.79
C LEU A 11 -11.05 -12.47 -5.25
N ARG A 12 -10.52 -11.99 -6.38
CA ARG A 12 -10.89 -10.69 -6.94
C ARG A 12 -12.39 -10.63 -7.28
N ASN A 13 -12.94 -11.69 -7.86
CA ASN A 13 -14.36 -11.77 -8.20
C ASN A 13 -15.24 -11.73 -6.94
N TRP A 14 -14.88 -12.46 -5.88
CA TRP A 14 -15.60 -12.43 -4.61
C TRP A 14 -15.55 -11.07 -3.93
N VAL A 15 -14.38 -10.42 -3.89
CA VAL A 15 -14.23 -9.06 -3.35
C VAL A 15 -15.08 -8.06 -4.13
N ASN A 16 -15.07 -8.15 -5.46
CA ASN A 16 -15.88 -7.27 -6.30
C ASN A 16 -17.38 -7.51 -6.13
N LYS A 17 -17.80 -8.77 -6.00
CA LYS A 17 -19.19 -9.14 -5.71
C LYS A 17 -19.62 -8.58 -4.35
N HIS A 18 -18.83 -8.81 -3.31
CA HIS A 18 -19.06 -8.27 -1.98
C HIS A 18 -19.18 -6.75 -1.98
N ARG A 19 -18.25 -6.04 -2.62
CA ARG A 19 -18.29 -4.57 -2.73
C ARG A 19 -19.54 -4.03 -3.42
N ARG A 20 -20.09 -4.75 -4.40
CA ARG A 20 -21.33 -4.37 -5.08
C ARG A 20 -22.56 -4.63 -4.21
N GLU A 21 -22.59 -5.77 -3.53
CA GLU A 21 -23.70 -6.19 -2.69
C GLU A 21 -23.82 -5.36 -1.40
N HIS A 22 -22.68 -4.91 -0.87
CA HIS A 22 -22.59 -4.11 0.36
C HIS A 22 -22.22 -2.65 0.04
N ALA A 23 -22.51 -2.20 -1.19
CA ALA A 23 -22.27 -0.83 -1.61
C ALA A 23 -23.14 0.12 -0.76
N GLY A 24 -22.51 0.89 0.13
CA GLY A 24 -23.18 1.77 1.08
C GLY A 24 -23.15 1.29 2.55
N GLU A 25 -22.70 0.06 2.83
CA GLU A 25 -22.46 -0.40 4.20
C GLU A 25 -21.09 0.02 4.73
N GLU A 26 -20.11 0.13 3.83
CA GLU A 26 -18.80 0.68 4.16
C GLU A 26 -18.96 2.21 4.20
N PRO A 27 -18.82 2.87 5.37
CA PRO A 27 -19.03 4.31 5.47
C PRO A 27 -18.05 5.01 4.53
N GLU A 28 -18.57 5.90 3.68
CA GLU A 28 -17.70 6.76 2.90
C GLU A 28 -16.77 7.52 3.85
N LEU A 29 -15.46 7.46 3.59
CA LEU A 29 -14.50 8.26 4.35
C LEU A 29 -14.97 9.70 4.33
N SER A 30 -15.10 10.30 5.50
CA SER A 30 -15.38 11.73 5.62
C SER A 30 -14.30 12.54 4.88
N GLU A 31 -14.64 13.76 4.48
CA GLU A 31 -13.69 14.63 3.77
C GLU A 31 -12.35 14.81 4.54
N PRO A 32 -12.34 14.99 5.87
CA PRO A 32 -11.10 14.99 6.65
C PRO A 32 -10.30 13.69 6.55
N GLU A 33 -10.97 12.54 6.62
CA GLU A 33 -10.30 11.23 6.52
C GLU A 33 -9.69 11.00 5.12
N ARG A 34 -10.35 11.47 4.06
CA ARG A 34 -9.80 11.43 2.71
C ARG A 34 -8.55 12.28 2.56
N GLN A 35 -8.57 13.49 3.12
CA GLN A 35 -7.42 14.39 3.10
C GLN A 35 -6.24 13.81 3.89
N GLU A 36 -6.51 13.25 5.06
CA GLU A 36 -5.48 12.61 5.87
C GLU A 36 -4.91 11.37 5.17
N LEU A 37 -5.75 10.55 4.54
CA LEU A 37 -5.30 9.41 3.74
C LEU A 37 -4.40 9.85 2.58
N ALA A 38 -4.72 10.95 1.91
CA ALA A 38 -3.88 11.51 0.84
C ALA A 38 -2.53 12.01 1.39
N ARG A 39 -2.54 12.71 2.53
CA ARG A 39 -1.33 13.17 3.24
C ARG A 39 -0.43 12.00 3.61
N LEU A 40 -0.97 10.98 4.26
CA LEU A 40 -0.23 9.79 4.70
C LEU A 40 0.33 9.01 3.50
N ARG A 41 -0.42 8.88 2.39
CA ARG A 41 0.09 8.23 1.18
C ARG A 41 1.28 8.98 0.57
N LYS A 42 1.25 10.31 0.60
CA LYS A 42 2.38 11.14 0.15
C LYS A 42 3.59 10.95 1.05
N GLU A 43 3.39 11.01 2.37
CA GLU A 43 4.44 10.83 3.37
C GLU A 43 5.11 9.44 3.26
N ILE A 44 4.31 8.37 3.13
CA ILE A 44 4.84 7.01 2.91
C ILE A 44 5.69 6.93 1.65
N ARG A 45 5.29 7.61 0.57
CA ARG A 45 6.07 7.63 -0.68
C ARG A 45 7.41 8.32 -0.48
N GLU A 46 7.41 9.48 0.17
CA GLU A 46 8.63 10.25 0.47
C GLU A 46 9.59 9.45 1.37
N LEU A 47 9.08 8.88 2.47
CA LEU A 47 9.86 8.05 3.38
C LEU A 47 10.47 6.83 2.68
N LYS A 48 9.73 6.17 1.79
CA LYS A 48 10.27 5.05 1.01
C LYS A 48 11.39 5.49 0.07
N MET A 49 11.26 6.64 -0.59
CA MET A 49 12.32 7.14 -1.46
C MET A 49 13.59 7.48 -0.67
N GLU A 50 13.43 8.14 0.48
CA GLU A 50 14.55 8.47 1.37
C GLU A 50 15.23 7.21 1.91
N GLN A 51 14.44 6.24 2.38
CA GLN A 51 14.97 4.96 2.82
C GLN A 51 15.79 4.26 1.72
N GLU A 52 15.28 4.24 0.48
CA GLU A 52 16.01 3.63 -0.65
C GLU A 52 17.27 4.41 -1.02
N PHE A 53 17.25 5.74 -0.93
CA PHE A 53 18.43 6.57 -1.11
C PHE A 53 19.51 6.25 -0.05
N LEU A 54 19.12 6.24 1.22
CA LEU A 54 20.02 5.94 2.34
C LEU A 54 20.62 4.53 2.24
N LYS A 55 19.82 3.53 1.85
CA LYS A 55 20.32 2.17 1.59
C LYS A 55 21.39 2.16 0.50
N LYS A 56 21.17 2.89 -0.60
CA LYS A 56 22.13 2.98 -1.70
C LYS A 56 23.42 3.69 -1.26
N ALA A 57 23.30 4.77 -0.50
CA ALA A 57 24.44 5.48 0.08
C ALA A 57 25.24 4.57 1.02
N ALA A 58 24.57 3.88 1.95
CA ALA A 58 25.20 2.93 2.86
C ALA A 58 25.92 1.80 2.11
N ALA A 59 25.30 1.25 1.07
CA ALA A 59 25.91 0.21 0.23
C ALA A 59 27.12 0.71 -0.56
N PHE A 60 27.09 1.97 -1.04
CA PHE A 60 28.22 2.60 -1.70
C PHE A 60 29.42 2.74 -0.75
N PHE A 61 29.21 3.33 0.43
CA PHE A 61 30.28 3.52 1.40
C PHE A 61 30.84 2.20 1.94
N ALA A 62 29.99 1.20 2.20
CA ALA A 62 30.44 -0.12 2.63
C ALA A 62 31.31 -0.85 1.57
N LYS A 63 31.15 -0.50 0.28
CA LYS A 63 32.00 -1.02 -0.80
C LYS A 63 33.33 -0.27 -0.91
N GLU A 64 33.34 1.03 -0.64
CA GLU A 64 34.54 1.88 -0.69
C GLU A 64 35.46 1.67 0.52
N SER A 65 34.91 1.27 1.67
CA SER A 65 35.71 0.95 2.88
C SER A 65 36.40 -0.42 2.84
N ARG A 66 36.43 -1.10 1.69
CA ARG A 66 37.03 -2.44 1.50
C ARG A 66 38.33 -2.38 0.73
#